data_AF-A0A945QJZ9-F1
#
_entry.id   AF-A0A945QJZ9-F1
#
_cell.length_a   1.000
_cell.length_b   1.000
_cell.length_c   1.000
_cell.angle_alpha   90.00
_cell.angle_beta   90.00
_cell.angle_gamma   90.00
#
_symmetry.space_group_name_H-M   'P 1'
#
loop_
_entity.id
_entity.type
_entity.pdbx_description
1 polymer ?
#
loop_
_entity_poly.entity_id
_entity_poly.type
_entity_poly.pdbx_seq_one_letter_code
_entity_poly.pdbx_strand_id
1 'polypeptide(L)' 'MINVPNVRLIDAEGENRGVVATDEAIAMAVDAGLDLVEVSPGADPPVCKILD' A
#
# COMPACT_ATOMS: atom_id res chain seq x y z
N MET A 1 7.80 0.84 9.08
CA MET A 1 7.46 2.22 8.69
C MET A 1 7.97 2.40 7.28
N ILE A 2 7.06 2.59 6.32
CA ILE A 2 7.39 2.73 4.89
C ILE A 2 7.89 4.16 4.70
N ASN A 3 9.17 4.32 4.35
CA ASN A 3 9.84 5.63 4.25
C ASN A 3 10.01 6.11 2.80
N VAL A 4 9.33 5.47 1.85
CA VAL A 4 9.34 5.87 0.43
C VAL A 4 8.16 6.79 0.14
N PRO A 5 8.27 7.74 -0.82
CA PRO A 5 7.18 8.66 -1.14
C PRO A 5 6.03 7.99 -1.90
N ASN A 6 6.31 6.89 -2.62
CA ASN A 6 5.33 6.18 -3.43
C ASN A 6 5.49 4.67 -3.27
N VAL A 7 4.37 3.96 -3.38
CA VAL A 7 4.29 2.49 -3.33
C VAL A 7 3.40 1.98 -4.46
N ARG A 8 3.63 0.74 -4.89
CA ARG A 8 2.65 0.02 -5.70
C ARG A 8 1.61 -0.61 -4.79
N LEU A 9 0.35 -0.21 -4.91
CA LEU A 9 -0.73 -0.61 -4.01
C LEU A 9 -1.61 -1.70 -4.64
N ILE A 10 -1.92 -2.72 -3.83
CA ILE A 10 -3.03 -3.64 -4.06
C ILE A 10 -4.02 -3.44 -2.92
N ASP A 11 -5.27 -3.14 -3.22
CA ASP A 11 -6.29 -2.91 -2.19
C ASP A 11 -6.81 -4.22 -1.56
N ALA A 12 -7.76 -4.08 -0.64
CA ALA A 12 -8.33 -5.20 0.12
C ALA A 12 -9.15 -6.15 -0.76
N GLU A 13 -9.69 -5.64 -1.87
CA GLU A 13 -10.42 -6.39 -2.90
C GLU A 13 -9.47 -7.15 -3.85
N GLY A 14 -8.15 -6.90 -3.74
CA GLY A 14 -7.13 -7.50 -4.60
C GLY A 14 -6.95 -6.77 -5.93
N GLU A 15 -7.53 -5.59 -6.09
CA GLU A 15 -7.35 -4.73 -7.26
C GLU A 15 -6.01 -4.01 -7.19
N ASN A 16 -5.32 -3.94 -8.32
CA ASN A 16 -4.07 -3.20 -8.43
C ASN A 16 -4.37 -1.73 -8.73
N ARG A 17 -4.11 -0.87 -7.75
CA ARG A 17 -4.34 0.58 -7.82
C ARG A 17 -3.17 1.32 -8.49
N GLY A 18 -2.14 0.60 -8.92
CA GLY A 18 -0.95 1.16 -9.55
C GLY A 18 0.00 1.75 -8.52
N VAL A 19 0.74 2.78 -8.93
CA VAL A 19 1.66 3.50 -8.04
C VAL A 19 0.92 4.70 -7.45
N VAL A 20 0.86 4.76 -6.13
CA VAL A 20 0.18 5.81 -5.35
C VAL A 20 1.14 6.40 -4.32
N ALA A 21 0.80 7.55 -3.76
CA ALA A 21 1.55 8.11 -2.65
C ALA A 21 1.41 7.21 -1.41
N THR A 22 2.48 7.06 -0.62
CA THR A 22 2.44 6.24 0.59
C THR A 22 1.37 6.73 1.57
N ASP A 23 1.22 8.05 1.72
CA ASP A 23 0.20 8.64 2.60
C ASP A 23 -1.23 8.31 2.12
N GLU A 24 -1.45 8.25 0.80
CA GLU A 24 -2.73 7.86 0.21
C GLU A 24 -3.01 6.38 0.47
N ALA A 25 -2.01 5.51 0.32
CA ALA A 25 -2.14 4.08 0.64
C ALA A 25 -2.45 3.84 2.13
N ILE A 26 -1.83 4.61 3.03
CA ILE A 26 -2.12 4.57 4.47
C ILE A 26 -3.54 5.04 4.74
N ALA A 27 -3.97 6.15 4.13
CA ALA A 27 -5.33 6.66 4.29
C ALA A 27 -6.38 5.64 3.83
N MET A 28 -6.17 4.99 2.67
CA MET A 28 -7.06 3.93 2.17
C MET A 28 -7.17 2.74 3.12
N ALA A 29 -6.05 2.31 3.72
CA ALA A 29 -6.06 1.23 4.70
C ALA A 29 -6.86 1.63 5.95
N VAL A 30 -6.61 2.84 6.49
CA VAL A 30 -7.33 3.39 7.66
C VAL A 30 -8.83 3.53 7.38
N ASP A 31 -9.21 4.03 6.20
CA ASP A 31 -10.62 4.19 5.79
C ASP A 31 -11.34 2.84 5.67
N ALA A 32 -10.60 1.78 5.28
CA ALA A 32 -11.09 0.42 5.26
C ALA A 32 -11.08 -0.26 6.65
N GLY A 33 -10.44 0.35 7.65
CA GLY A 33 -10.24 -0.23 8.98
C GLY A 33 -9.24 -1.39 9.00
N LEU A 34 -8.29 -1.38 8.05
CA LEU A 34 -7.30 -2.41 7.79
C LEU A 34 -5.87 -1.85 7.91
N ASP A 35 -4.88 -2.73 7.79
CA ASP A 35 -3.47 -2.38 7.82
C ASP A 35 -2.85 -2.31 6.41
N LEU A 36 -1.90 -1.38 6.24
CA LEU A 36 -1.04 -1.34 5.06
C LEU A 36 0.22 -2.18 5.30
N VAL A 37 0.31 -3.31 4.61
CA VAL A 37 1.41 -4.28 4.75
C VAL A 37 2.32 -4.23 3.53
N GLU A 38 3.61 -3.98 3.75
CA GLU A 38 4.62 -4.07 2.71
C GLU A 38 4.96 -5.55 2.41
N VAL A 39 4.61 -6.03 1.22
CA VAL A 39 4.79 -7.45 0.83
C VAL A 39 6.02 -7.67 -0.06
N SER A 40 6.51 -6.63 -0.72
CA SER A 40 7.73 -6.69 -1.54
C SER A 40 8.57 -5.44 -1.34
N PRO A 41 9.39 -5.40 -0.27
CA PRO A 41 10.23 -4.23 0.05
C PRO A 41 11.39 -4.02 -0.94
N GLY A 42 11.79 -5.07 -1.68
CA GLY A 42 12.87 -4.98 -2.67
C GLY A 42 12.44 -4.50 -4.05
N ALA A 43 11.15 -4.23 -4.27
CA ALA A 43 10.65 -3.71 -5.54
C ALA A 43 10.87 -2.19 -5.64
N ASP A 44 10.95 -1.67 -6.86
CA ASP A 44 11.02 -0.23 -7.13
C ASP A 44 9.82 0.19 -8.03
N PRO A 45 8.77 0.83 -7.47
CA PRO A 45 8.56 1.12 -6.05
C PRO A 45 8.15 -0.14 -5.24
N PRO A 46 8.31 -0.13 -3.89
CA PRO A 46 7.89 -1.24 -3.03
C PRO A 46 6.41 -1.59 -3.20
N VAL A 47 6.08 -2.87 -3.08
CA VAL A 47 4.68 -3.34 -3.20
C VAL A 47 4.05 -3.44 -1.82
N CYS A 48 2.95 -2.74 -1.63
CA CYS A 48 2.12 -2.78 -0.43
C CYS A 48 0.73 -3.34 -0.73
N LYS A 49 0.16 -4.04 0.25
CA LYS A 49 -1.21 -4.55 0.21
C LYS A 49 -2.01 -4.03 1.40
N ILE A 50 -3.30 -3.77 1.21
CA ILE A 50 -4.24 -3.54 2.31
C ILE A 50 -4.75 -4.91 2.78
N LEU A 51 -4.55 -5.23 4.05
CA LEU A 51 -4.91 -6.51 4.68
C LEU A 51 -5.37 -6.26 6.13
N ASP A 52 -6.24 -7.12 6.67
CA ASP A 52 -6.56 -7.16 8.11
C ASP A 52 -5.39 -7.71 8.94
#